data_AF-A0AAJ2Q2I9-F1
#
_entry.id   AF-A0AAJ2Q2I9-F1
#
_cell.length_a   1.000
_cell.length_b   1.000
_cell.length_c   1.000
_cell.angle_alpha   90.00
_cell.angle_beta   90.00
_cell.angle_gamma   90.00
#
_symmetry.space_group_name_H-M   'P 1'
#
loop_
_entity.id
_entity.type
_entity.pdbx_description
1 polymer ?
#
loop_
_entity_poly.entity_id
_entity_poly.type
_entity_poly.pdbx_seq_one_letter_code
_entity_poly.pdbx_strand_id
1 'polypeptide(L)'
;MWDDQFEQILRTFLPFLPPQEPLTTDDELKDLGLDSLGMVQLLGTLEDAYQVRFRDSALTMGTFRSAGTLWETVEGMLQRTTS
;
A
#
# COMPACT_ATOMS: atom_id res chain seq x y z
N MET A 1 -10.81 -4.37 5.68
CA MET A 1 -10.84 -5.17 4.44
C MET A 1 -10.55 -4.19 3.32
N TRP A 2 -9.54 -4.44 2.49
CA TRP A 2 -9.17 -3.55 1.39
C TRP A 2 -10.00 -3.82 0.14
N ASP A 3 -9.89 -2.94 -0.85
CA ASP A 3 -10.52 -3.13 -2.16
C ASP A 3 -9.61 -3.86 -3.16
N ASP A 4 -10.20 -4.29 -4.27
CA ASP A 4 -9.51 -5.04 -5.32
C ASP A 4 -8.42 -4.20 -6.01
N GLN A 5 -8.62 -2.88 -6.15
CA GLN A 5 -7.69 -1.98 -6.82
C GLN A 5 -6.39 -1.87 -6.02
N PHE A 6 -6.48 -1.76 -4.70
CA PHE A 6 -5.34 -1.70 -3.78
C PHE A 6 -4.49 -2.96 -3.90
N GLU A 7 -5.13 -4.13 -3.84
CA GLU A 7 -4.41 -5.39 -3.92
C GLU A 7 -3.71 -5.56 -5.28
N GLN A 8 -4.36 -5.19 -6.38
CA GLN A 8 -3.77 -5.24 -7.72
C GLN A 8 -2.55 -4.33 -7.86
N ILE A 9 -2.65 -3.10 -7.36
CA ILE A 9 -1.51 -2.16 -7.32
C ILE A 9 -0.38 -2.78 -6.51
N LEU A 10 -0.68 -3.21 -5.28
CA LEU A 10 0.32 -3.70 -4.36
C LEU A 10 1.05 -4.94 -4.91
N ARG A 11 0.33 -5.91 -5.49
CA ARG A 11 0.91 -7.09 -6.15
C ARG A 11 1.92 -6.76 -7.25
N THR A 12 1.77 -5.61 -7.93
CA THR A 12 2.72 -5.17 -8.96
C THR A 12 4.10 -4.81 -8.38
N PHE A 13 4.15 -4.46 -7.10
CA PHE A 13 5.38 -4.11 -6.37
C PHE A 13 5.89 -5.23 -5.46
N LEU A 14 5.24 -6.39 -5.44
CA LEU A 14 5.58 -7.54 -4.59
C LEU A 14 6.02 -8.73 -5.45
N PRO A 15 7.24 -8.71 -6.00
CA PRO A 15 7.70 -9.75 -6.94
C PRO A 15 7.83 -11.13 -6.28
N PHE A 16 7.90 -11.21 -4.95
CA PHE A 16 8.00 -12.48 -4.24
C PHE A 16 6.64 -13.04 -3.81
N LEU A 17 5.53 -12.32 -4.05
CA LEU A 17 4.19 -12.83 -3.81
C LEU A 17 3.67 -13.58 -5.05
N PRO A 18 3.43 -14.90 -4.98
CA PRO A 18 2.86 -15.65 -6.09
C PRO A 18 1.44 -15.15 -6.46
N PRO A 19 1.05 -15.20 -7.75
CA PRO A 19 -0.28 -14.75 -8.18
C PRO A 19 -1.45 -15.48 -7.54
N GLN A 20 -1.23 -16.73 -7.09
CA GLN A 20 -2.24 -17.57 -6.47
C GLN A 20 -2.24 -17.48 -4.94
N GLU A 21 -1.23 -16.81 -4.35
CA GLU A 21 -1.12 -16.67 -2.90
C GLU A 21 -1.95 -15.46 -2.46
N PRO A 22 -2.85 -15.63 -1.48
CA PRO A 22 -3.61 -14.52 -0.92
C PRO A 22 -2.66 -13.60 -0.12
N LEU A 23 -2.80 -12.30 -0.32
CA LEU A 23 -2.14 -11.32 0.54
C LEU A 23 -2.92 -11.21 1.85
N THR A 24 -2.21 -11.19 2.98
CA THR A 24 -2.79 -11.03 4.31
C THR A 24 -2.40 -9.70 4.94
N THR A 25 -3.18 -9.25 5.91
CA THR A 25 -2.95 -7.95 6.59
C THR A 25 -1.63 -7.90 7.35
N ASP A 26 -1.12 -9.06 7.77
CA ASP A 26 0.08 -9.20 8.58
C ASP A 26 1.34 -9.48 7.74
N ASP A 27 1.18 -9.70 6.43
CA ASP A 27 2.31 -9.97 5.53
C ASP A 27 3.24 -8.75 5.45
N GLU A 28 4.52 -8.98 5.74
CA GLU A 28 5.53 -7.93 5.70
C GLU A 28 5.91 -7.60 4.25
N LEU A 29 5.63 -6.37 3.80
CA LEU A 29 5.81 -5.97 2.39
C LEU A 29 7.26 -6.09 1.94
N LYS A 30 8.20 -5.81 2.84
CA LYS A 30 9.64 -5.95 2.58
C LYS A 30 10.04 -7.41 2.29
N ASP A 31 9.39 -8.38 2.95
CA ASP A 31 9.70 -9.80 2.79
C ASP A 31 9.12 -10.32 1.47
N LEU A 32 8.07 -9.66 0.99
CA LEU A 32 7.45 -9.86 -0.32
C LEU A 32 8.15 -9.10 -1.46
N GLY A 33 9.24 -8.38 -1.17
CA GLY A 33 10.13 -7.79 -2.16
C GLY A 33 9.97 -6.28 -2.36
N LEU A 34 9.19 -5.59 -1.52
CA LEU A 34 9.08 -4.14 -1.56
C LEU A 34 10.38 -3.49 -1.08
N ASP A 35 11.12 -2.87 -2.01
CA ASP A 35 12.33 -2.10 -1.71
C ASP A 35 12.06 -0.58 -1.58
N SER A 36 13.09 0.19 -1.24
CA SER A 36 12.96 1.65 -1.06
C SER A 36 12.48 2.39 -2.33
N LEU A 37 12.83 1.92 -3.52
CA LEU A 37 12.41 2.55 -4.77
C LEU A 37 10.97 2.14 -5.12
N GLY A 38 10.62 0.89 -4.87
CA GLY A 38 9.27 0.35 -4.96
C GLY A 38 8.32 1.08 -4.02
N MET A 39 8.74 1.43 -2.80
CA MET A 39 7.93 2.23 -1.87
C MET A 39 7.56 3.60 -2.46
N VAL A 40 8.52 4.31 -3.06
CA VAL A 40 8.28 5.63 -3.65
C VAL A 40 7.36 5.53 -4.87
N GLN A 41 7.56 4.52 -5.72
CA GLN A 41 6.70 4.28 -6.88
C GLN A 41 5.28 3.88 -6.46
N LEU A 42 5.15 2.96 -5.52
CA LEU A 42 3.88 2.52 -4.93
C LEU A 42 3.11 3.71 -4.39
N LEU A 43 3.78 4.62 -3.67
CA LEU A 43 3.16 5.83 -3.16
C LEU A 43 2.54 6.67 -4.27
N GLY A 44 3.31 6.95 -5.33
CA GLY A 44 2.82 7.71 -6.48
C GLY A 44 1.65 7.03 -7.19
N THR A 45 1.68 5.71 -7.33
CA THR A 45 0.58 4.93 -7.91
C THR A 45 -0.68 4.97 -7.03
N LEU A 46 -0.54 4.88 -5.71
CA LEU A 46 -1.68 4.98 -4.79
C LEU A 46 -2.27 6.40 -4.77
N GLU A 47 -1.44 7.44 -4.77
CA GLU A 47 -1.91 8.84 -4.85
C GLU A 47 -2.74 9.08 -6.11
N ASP A 48 -2.26 8.59 -7.26
CA ASP A 48 -2.97 8.72 -8.53
C ASP A 48 -4.25 7.89 -8.57
N ALA A 49 -4.19 6.63 -8.14
CA ALA A 49 -5.35 5.73 -8.18
C ALA A 49 -6.50 6.15 -7.24
N TYR A 50 -6.16 6.71 -6.08
CA TYR A 50 -7.15 7.13 -5.07
C TYR A 50 -7.40 8.64 -5.03
N GLN A 51 -6.70 9.41 -5.85
CA GLN A 51 -6.75 10.88 -5.85
C GLN A 51 -6.46 11.46 -4.45
N VAL A 52 -5.51 10.86 -3.74
CA VAL A 52 -5.07 11.26 -2.39
C VAL A 52 -3.65 11.82 -2.42
N ARG A 53 -3.22 12.42 -1.32
CA ARG A 53 -1.83 12.85 -1.09
C ARG A 53 -1.33 12.34 0.24
N PHE A 54 -0.28 11.53 0.21
CA PHE A 54 0.43 11.14 1.42
C PHE A 54 1.21 12.34 1.95
N ARG A 55 1.07 12.60 3.24
CA ARG A 55 1.90 13.61 3.92
C ARG A 55 3.23 12.99 4.32
N ASP A 56 4.27 13.80 4.47
CA ASP A 56 5.59 13.35 4.93
C ASP A 56 5.52 12.54 6.24
N SER A 57 4.57 12.89 7.12
CA SER A 57 4.31 12.17 8.38
C SER A 57 3.83 10.73 8.20
N ALA A 58 3.25 10.40 7.03
CA ALA A 58 2.81 9.05 6.68
C ALA A 58 3.92 8.24 5.96
N LEU A 59 5.02 8.87 5.56
CA LEU A 59 6.16 8.23 4.90
C LEU A 59 7.11 7.59 5.93
N THR A 60 6.58 6.69 6.75
CA THR A 60 7.35 6.01 7.79
C THR A 60 7.53 4.53 7.44
N MET A 61 8.63 3.94 7.90
CA MET A 61 8.84 2.48 7.82
C MET A 61 7.68 1.69 8.45
N GLY A 62 6.96 2.26 9.42
CA GLY A 62 5.78 1.64 10.02
C GLY A 62 4.61 1.52 9.05
N THR A 63 4.38 2.55 8.22
CA THR A 63 3.31 2.57 7.22
C THR A 63 3.45 1.47 6.18
N PHE A 64 4.69 1.19 5.76
CA PHE A 64 5.01 0.16 4.77
C PHE A 64 5.35 -1.19 5.41
N ARG A 65 5.08 -1.37 6.70
CA ARG A 65 5.37 -2.62 7.40
C ARG A 65 4.58 -3.78 6.78
N SER A 66 3.27 -3.63 6.68
CA SER A 66 2.37 -4.66 6.16
C SER A 66 1.27 -4.07 5.29
N ALA A 67 0.61 -4.94 4.51
CA ALA A 67 -0.50 -4.55 3.65
C ALA A 67 -1.65 -3.93 4.45
N GLY A 68 -1.93 -4.46 5.66
CA GLY A 68 -2.96 -3.93 6.54
C GLY A 68 -2.69 -2.50 6.99
N THR A 69 -1.48 -2.22 7.50
CA THR A 69 -1.11 -0.86 7.96
C THR A 69 -1.11 0.15 6.82
N LEU A 70 -0.68 -0.26 5.63
CA LEU A 70 -0.72 0.60 4.45
C LEU A 70 -2.17 0.93 4.05
N TRP A 71 -3.05 -0.08 4.06
CA TRP A 71 -4.47 0.13 3.74
C TRP A 71 -5.17 1.05 4.75
N GLU A 72 -4.97 0.86 6.05
CA GLU A 72 -5.54 1.74 7.08
C GLU A 72 -5.16 3.20 6.85
N THR A 73 -3.95 3.44 6.38
CA THR A 73 -3.47 4.78 6.03
C THR A 73 -4.20 5.36 4.81
N VAL A 74 -4.39 4.56 3.76
CA VAL A 74 -5.15 4.95 2.55
C VAL A 74 -6.62 5.20 2.88
N GLU A 75 -7.26 4.28 3.60
CA GLU A 75 -8.66 4.36 4.00
C GLU A 75 -8.91 5.63 4.85
N GLY A 76 -8.02 5.93 5.79
CA GLY A 76 -8.09 7.15 6.59
C GLY A 76 -7.96 8.45 5.77
N MET A 77 -7.34 8.41 4.60
CA MET A 77 -7.30 9.54 3.66
C MET A 77 -8.59 9.65 2.84
N LEU A 78 -9.09 8.51 2.34
CA LEU A 78 -10.33 8.45 1.56
C LEU A 78 -11.54 9.01 2.33
N GLN A 79 -11.66 8.66 3.61
CA GLN A 79 -12.75 9.14 4.47
C GLN A 79 -12.71 10.67 4.70
N ARG A 80 -11.55 11.31 4.55
CA ARG A 80 -11.38 12.75 4.75
C ARG A 80 -11.64 13.57 3.49
N THR A 81 -11.62 12.93 2.31
CA THR A 81 -11.90 13.57 1.02
C THR A 81 -13.40 13.73 0.77
N THR A 82 -14.26 12.98 1.47
CA THR A 82 -15.73 13.03 1.32
C THR A 82 -16.43 14.09 2.20
N SER A 83 -15.73 15.14 2.64
CA SER A 83 -16.30 16.17 3.52
C SER A 83 -16.43 17.55 2.89
#